data_AF-A0A369QDT4-F1
#
_entry.id   AF-A0A369QDT4-F1
#
_cell.length_a   1.000
_cell.length_b   1.000
_cell.length_c   1.000
_cell.angle_alpha   90.00
_cell.angle_beta   90.00
_cell.angle_gamma   90.00
#
_symmetry.space_group_name_H-M   'P 1'
#
loop_
_entity.id
_entity.type
_entity.pdbx_description
1 polymer ?
#
loop_
_entity_poly.entity_id
_entity_poly.type
_entity_poly.pdbx_seq_one_letter_code
_entity_poly.pdbx_strand_id
1 'polypeptide(L)'
;MKVALIGASGFVGAAVLNELIQRGHQITAIVRNPEKVKPSENVKAVKANVLEENEVAEAVKDHDVVVNAFNPGWTNPNIYEEALRGAEAIQNGVKKAGVKRLLVVGGAGSLYVAPNMQLIDTPHFPASFKAGASAARDYLNILKKEQDLEWTFLSPAIEMHQGTSGERRGTYRLGLENPVYDENNRSVISVEDMAIAIVDELENPKHIRLRFTVGY
;
A
#
# COMPACT_ATOMS: atom_id res chain seq x y z
N MET A 1 4.07 -14.04 -11.50
CA MET A 1 3.96 -14.46 -10.08
C MET A 1 2.50 -14.55 -9.67
N LYS A 2 2.21 -15.25 -8.57
CA LYS A 2 0.92 -15.29 -7.88
C LYS A 2 0.89 -14.19 -6.83
N VAL A 3 0.04 -13.18 -7.02
CA VAL A 3 -0.09 -12.02 -6.15
C VAL A 3 -1.42 -12.05 -5.41
N ALA A 4 -1.38 -12.00 -4.08
CA ALA A 4 -2.57 -11.70 -3.30
C ALA A 4 -2.66 -10.19 -3.09
N LEU A 5 -3.71 -9.55 -3.62
CA LEU A 5 -3.92 -8.10 -3.52
C LEU A 5 -5.08 -7.81 -2.57
N ILE A 6 -4.77 -7.31 -1.38
CA ILE A 6 -5.75 -6.89 -0.38
C ILE A 6 -6.17 -5.44 -0.66
N GLY A 7 -7.48 -5.20 -0.66
CA GLY A 7 -8.04 -3.88 -0.94
C GLY A 7 -8.13 -3.56 -2.44
N ALA A 8 -8.23 -4.59 -3.29
CA ALA A 8 -8.19 -4.48 -4.75
C ALA A 8 -9.30 -3.60 -5.39
N SER A 9 -10.36 -3.24 -4.65
CA SER A 9 -11.42 -2.34 -5.12
C SER A 9 -11.25 -0.87 -4.66
N GLY A 10 -10.21 -0.57 -3.88
CA GLY A 10 -9.91 0.78 -3.40
C GLY A 10 -9.19 1.63 -4.44
N PHE A 11 -8.97 2.91 -4.13
CA PHE A 11 -8.31 3.86 -5.04
C PHE A 11 -6.95 3.36 -5.56
N VAL A 12 -6.03 3.00 -4.65
CA VAL A 12 -4.72 2.44 -5.02
C VAL A 12 -4.84 1.00 -5.49
N GLY A 13 -5.61 0.17 -4.77
CA GLY A 13 -5.74 -1.25 -5.08
C GLY A 13 -6.29 -1.52 -6.48
N ALA A 14 -7.23 -0.72 -6.98
CA ALA A 14 -7.75 -0.87 -8.33
C ALA A 14 -6.70 -0.54 -9.41
N ALA A 15 -5.87 0.47 -9.18
CA ALA A 15 -4.76 0.79 -10.08
C ALA A 15 -3.69 -0.31 -10.09
N VAL A 16 -3.33 -0.83 -8.90
CA VAL A 16 -2.41 -1.97 -8.77
C VAL A 16 -2.97 -3.21 -9.45
N LEU A 17 -4.26 -3.52 -9.28
CA LEU A 17 -4.91 -4.64 -9.95
C LEU A 17 -4.78 -4.52 -11.48
N ASN A 18 -5.05 -3.33 -12.03
CA ASN A 18 -4.92 -3.10 -13.47
C ASN A 18 -3.47 -3.27 -13.96
N GLU A 19 -2.49 -2.73 -13.23
CA GLU A 19 -1.07 -2.87 -13.60
C GLU A 19 -0.63 -4.35 -13.53
N LEU A 20 -1.02 -5.08 -12.48
CA LEU A 20 -0.72 -6.52 -12.35
C LEU A 20 -1.34 -7.35 -13.49
N ILE A 21 -2.56 -7.01 -13.93
CA ILE A 21 -3.23 -7.66 -15.06
C ILE A 21 -2.44 -7.42 -16.34
N GLN A 22 -2.05 -6.17 -16.62
CA GLN A 22 -1.31 -5.79 -17.82
C GLN A 22 0.05 -6.50 -17.91
N ARG A 23 0.69 -6.78 -16.77
CA ARG A 23 1.96 -7.52 -16.71
C ARG A 23 1.80 -9.04 -16.63
N GLY A 24 0.58 -9.55 -16.80
CA GLY A 24 0.34 -10.99 -16.94
C GLY A 24 0.56 -11.80 -15.65
N HIS A 25 0.45 -11.17 -14.47
CA HIS A 25 0.50 -11.90 -13.21
C HIS A 25 -0.80 -12.68 -12.96
N GLN A 26 -0.78 -13.60 -12.00
CA GLN A 26 -1.96 -14.33 -11.51
C GLN A 26 -2.40 -13.67 -10.20
N ILE A 27 -3.62 -13.17 -10.12
CA ILE A 27 -4.04 -12.30 -9.02
C ILE A 27 -5.20 -12.92 -8.24
N THR A 28 -5.05 -12.99 -6.92
CA THR A 28 -6.18 -13.12 -5.99
C THR A 28 -6.53 -11.74 -5.45
N ALA A 29 -7.65 -11.18 -5.91
CA ALA A 29 -8.16 -9.90 -5.48
C ALA A 29 -9.00 -10.09 -4.19
N ILE A 30 -8.44 -9.72 -3.05
CA ILE A 30 -9.08 -9.85 -1.73
C ILE A 30 -9.85 -8.57 -1.41
N VAL A 31 -11.17 -8.68 -1.34
CA VAL A 31 -12.09 -7.54 -1.18
C VAL A 31 -13.27 -7.89 -0.28
N ARG A 32 -13.97 -6.87 0.24
CA ARG A 32 -15.23 -7.08 0.99
C ARG A 32 -16.38 -7.56 0.10
N ASN A 33 -16.38 -7.10 -1.14
CA ASN A 33 -17.47 -7.20 -2.11
C ASN A 33 -16.91 -7.73 -3.46
N PRO A 34 -16.72 -9.06 -3.61
CA PRO A 34 -16.11 -9.67 -4.79
C PRO A 34 -16.78 -9.30 -6.11
N GLU A 35 -18.08 -9.07 -6.09
CA GLU A 35 -18.89 -8.70 -7.25
C GLU A 35 -18.52 -7.35 -7.88
N LYS A 36 -17.76 -6.51 -7.16
CA LYS A 36 -17.24 -5.22 -7.67
C LYS A 36 -15.92 -5.36 -8.43
N VAL A 37 -15.28 -6.53 -8.36
CA VAL A 37 -14.03 -6.80 -9.10
C VAL A 37 -14.40 -7.17 -10.52
N LYS A 38 -13.84 -6.46 -11.50
CA LYS A 38 -14.08 -6.76 -12.92
C LYS A 38 -13.51 -8.14 -13.25
N PRO A 39 -14.29 -9.01 -13.92
CA PRO A 39 -13.76 -10.30 -14.37
C PRO A 39 -12.57 -10.14 -15.32
N SER A 40 -11.55 -10.96 -15.12
CA SER A 40 -10.39 -11.11 -16.01
C SER A 40 -9.89 -12.56 -15.90
N GLU A 41 -9.31 -13.09 -16.97
CA GLU A 41 -8.85 -14.50 -17.03
C GLU A 41 -7.83 -14.84 -15.95
N ASN A 42 -7.02 -13.85 -15.55
CA ASN A 42 -5.96 -13.98 -14.55
C ASN A 42 -6.33 -13.43 -13.16
N VAL A 43 -7.61 -13.13 -12.90
CA VAL A 43 -8.07 -12.57 -11.62
C VAL A 43 -9.13 -13.45 -10.96
N LYS A 44 -8.85 -13.85 -9.72
CA LYS A 44 -9.81 -14.50 -8.83
C LYS A 44 -10.20 -13.54 -7.70
N ALA A 45 -11.47 -13.15 -7.63
CA ALA A 45 -11.97 -12.36 -6.51
C ALA A 45 -12.30 -13.26 -5.31
N VAL A 46 -11.82 -12.89 -4.13
CA VAL A 46 -12.05 -13.62 -2.87
C VAL A 46 -12.56 -12.66 -1.80
N LYS A 47 -13.56 -13.10 -1.05
CA LYS A 47 -14.02 -12.39 0.14
C LYS A 47 -13.21 -12.86 1.34
N ALA A 48 -12.62 -11.93 2.07
CA ALA A 48 -12.03 -12.17 3.38
C ALA A 48 -12.15 -10.93 4.26
N ASN A 49 -12.37 -11.13 5.56
CA ASN A 49 -12.26 -10.08 6.55
C ASN A 49 -10.79 -9.88 6.94
N VAL A 50 -10.21 -8.75 6.54
CA VAL A 50 -8.81 -8.43 6.82
C VAL A 50 -8.51 -8.18 8.30
N LEU A 51 -9.54 -8.01 9.12
CA LEU A 51 -9.40 -7.90 10.58
C LEU A 51 -9.28 -9.28 11.26
N GLU A 52 -9.45 -10.37 10.51
CA GLU A 52 -9.40 -11.74 10.99
C GLU A 52 -8.18 -12.45 10.37
N GLU A 53 -7.13 -12.63 11.17
CA GLU A 53 -5.85 -13.23 10.77
C GLU A 53 -6.00 -14.56 10.03
N ASN A 54 -6.92 -15.43 10.51
CA ASN A 54 -7.16 -16.74 9.91
C ASN A 54 -7.75 -16.64 8.50
N GLU A 55 -8.66 -15.69 8.28
CA GLU A 55 -9.23 -15.46 6.96
C GLU A 55 -8.18 -14.90 6.00
N VAL A 56 -7.32 -13.99 6.48
CA VAL A 56 -6.18 -13.52 5.69
C VAL A 56 -5.26 -14.69 5.33
N ALA A 57 -4.85 -15.51 6.29
CA ALA A 57 -3.93 -16.61 6.07
C ALA A 57 -4.46 -17.59 5.01
N GLU A 58 -5.74 -17.95 5.08
CA GLU A 58 -6.38 -18.82 4.10
C GLU A 58 -6.47 -18.16 2.72
N ALA A 59 -6.74 -16.85 2.65
CA ALA A 59 -6.85 -16.12 1.38
C ALA A 59 -5.51 -15.92 0.68
N VAL A 60 -4.40 -15.84 1.42
CA VAL A 60 -3.06 -15.56 0.88
C VAL A 60 -2.16 -16.79 0.74
N LYS A 61 -2.59 -17.98 1.17
CA LYS A 61 -1.80 -19.21 1.03
C LYS A 61 -1.40 -19.49 -0.42
N ASP A 62 -0.25 -20.13 -0.62
CA ASP A 62 0.31 -20.51 -1.93
C ASP A 62 0.58 -19.34 -2.91
N HIS A 63 0.65 -18.10 -2.40
CA HIS A 63 1.06 -16.93 -3.18
C HIS A 63 2.54 -16.61 -3.00
N ASP A 64 3.13 -16.00 -4.02
CA ASP A 64 4.53 -15.58 -4.00
C ASP A 64 4.70 -14.30 -3.16
N VAL A 65 3.70 -13.40 -3.23
CA VAL A 65 3.72 -12.09 -2.56
C VAL A 65 2.31 -11.60 -2.20
N VAL A 66 2.22 -10.86 -1.10
CA VAL A 66 1.03 -10.11 -0.70
C VAL A 66 1.24 -8.61 -0.86
N VAL A 67 0.31 -7.93 -1.53
CA VAL A 67 0.21 -6.47 -1.56
C VAL A 67 -0.93 -6.04 -0.66
N ASN A 68 -0.62 -5.28 0.38
CA ASN A 68 -1.58 -4.68 1.29
C ASN A 68 -1.89 -3.23 0.85
N ALA A 69 -3.02 -3.05 0.17
CA ALA A 69 -3.62 -1.74 -0.13
C ALA A 69 -4.89 -1.48 0.70
N PHE A 70 -5.01 -2.12 1.87
CA PHE A 70 -6.15 -1.93 2.77
C PHE A 70 -6.23 -0.50 3.31
N ASN A 71 -7.42 0.06 3.25
CA ASN A 71 -7.79 1.29 3.94
C ASN A 71 -9.27 1.14 4.39
N PRO A 72 -9.60 1.38 5.67
CA PRO A 72 -10.97 1.22 6.15
C PRO A 72 -11.93 2.32 5.64
N GLY A 73 -11.38 3.37 5.00
CA GLY A 73 -12.08 4.49 4.39
C GLY A 73 -11.85 5.79 5.15
N TRP A 74 -11.56 6.89 4.44
CA TRP A 74 -11.27 8.21 5.04
C TRP A 74 -12.44 8.84 5.79
N THR A 75 -13.66 8.36 5.59
CA THR A 75 -14.85 8.79 6.33
C THR A 75 -15.16 7.89 7.52
N ASN A 76 -14.35 6.86 7.81
CA ASN A 76 -14.56 5.98 8.95
C ASN A 76 -14.15 6.71 10.25
N PRO A 77 -15.06 6.88 11.23
CA PRO A 77 -14.72 7.52 12.50
C PRO A 77 -13.66 6.75 13.31
N ASN A 78 -13.54 5.44 13.08
CA ASN A 78 -12.58 4.55 13.75
C ASN A 78 -11.36 4.24 12.87
N ILE A 79 -11.07 5.08 11.86
CA ILE A 79 -10.00 4.84 10.88
C ILE A 79 -8.66 4.47 11.52
N TYR A 80 -8.28 5.11 12.63
CA TYR A 80 -7.00 4.82 13.29
C TYR A 80 -6.95 3.37 13.79
N GLU A 81 -7.93 2.98 14.61
CA GLU A 81 -8.01 1.65 15.23
C GLU A 81 -8.18 0.55 14.18
N GLU A 82 -9.09 0.74 13.22
CA GLU A 82 -9.33 -0.27 12.18
C GLU A 82 -8.16 -0.41 11.20
N ALA A 83 -7.48 0.68 10.83
CA ALA A 83 -6.31 0.61 9.97
C ALA A 83 -5.16 -0.13 10.65
N LEU A 84 -4.88 0.19 11.92
CA LEU A 84 -3.80 -0.44 12.67
C LEU A 84 -4.08 -1.91 12.92
N ARG A 85 -5.27 -2.25 13.45
CA ARG A 85 -5.71 -3.64 13.66
C ARG A 85 -5.69 -4.45 12.37
N GLY A 86 -6.18 -3.87 11.26
CA GLY A 86 -6.17 -4.53 9.97
C GLY A 86 -4.76 -4.76 9.44
N ALA A 87 -3.87 -3.80 9.58
CA ALA A 87 -2.47 -3.95 9.15
C ALA A 87 -1.74 -5.04 9.93
N GLU A 88 -1.93 -5.10 11.27
CA GLU A 88 -1.37 -6.17 12.11
C GLU A 88 -1.98 -7.55 11.81
N ALA A 89 -3.30 -7.65 11.66
CA ALA A 89 -3.97 -8.90 11.29
C ALA A 89 -3.51 -9.40 9.92
N ILE A 90 -3.29 -8.49 8.96
CA ILE A 90 -2.71 -8.83 7.66
C ILE A 90 -1.29 -9.35 7.81
N GLN A 91 -0.41 -8.63 8.53
CA GLN A 91 0.97 -9.06 8.78
C GLN A 91 1.00 -10.47 9.38
N ASN A 92 0.20 -10.72 10.42
CA ASN A 92 0.16 -12.01 11.08
C ASN A 92 -0.40 -13.11 10.16
N GLY A 93 -1.44 -12.82 9.39
CA GLY A 93 -2.05 -13.77 8.45
C GLY A 93 -1.07 -14.18 7.35
N VAL A 94 -0.30 -13.22 6.84
CA VAL A 94 0.77 -13.47 5.85
C VAL A 94 1.85 -14.38 6.44
N LYS A 95 2.31 -14.10 7.67
CA LYS A 95 3.28 -14.95 8.37
C LYS A 95 2.75 -16.37 8.58
N LYS A 96 1.50 -16.48 9.03
CA LYS A 96 0.82 -17.75 9.26
C LYS A 96 0.66 -18.59 8.00
N ALA A 97 0.41 -17.95 6.86
CA ALA A 97 0.34 -18.61 5.56
C ALA A 97 1.71 -19.04 5.01
N GLY A 98 2.82 -18.65 5.66
CA GLY A 98 4.18 -18.95 5.22
C GLY A 98 4.68 -18.08 4.05
N VAL A 99 3.91 -17.06 3.64
CA VAL A 99 4.32 -16.14 2.57
C VAL A 99 5.40 -15.19 3.11
N LYS A 100 6.51 -15.07 2.37
CA LYS A 100 7.68 -14.29 2.83
C LYS A 100 7.60 -12.81 2.48
N ARG A 101 7.04 -12.47 1.32
CA ARG A 101 7.04 -11.12 0.77
C ARG A 101 5.73 -10.39 1.09
N LEU A 102 5.85 -9.23 1.73
CA LEU A 102 4.74 -8.33 2.04
C LEU A 102 5.06 -6.91 1.59
N LEU A 103 4.34 -6.37 0.60
CA LEU A 103 4.41 -4.97 0.23
C LEU A 103 3.22 -4.23 0.82
N VAL A 104 3.46 -3.15 1.55
CA VAL A 104 2.44 -2.32 2.20
C VAL A 104 2.37 -0.97 1.51
N VAL A 105 1.16 -0.60 1.07
CA VAL A 105 0.86 0.78 0.68
C VAL A 105 0.73 1.61 1.94
N GLY A 106 1.68 2.52 2.13
CA GLY A 106 1.81 3.35 3.31
C GLY A 106 1.07 4.68 3.22
N GLY A 107 1.58 5.67 3.96
CA GLY A 107 1.12 7.04 3.91
C GLY A 107 2.29 8.02 3.83
N ALA A 108 2.06 9.20 3.25
CA ALA A 108 3.04 10.27 3.16
C ALA A 108 3.35 10.92 4.53
N GLY A 109 2.43 10.81 5.50
CA GLY A 109 2.54 11.47 6.80
C GLY A 109 3.82 11.15 7.59
N SER A 110 4.39 9.96 7.41
CA SER A 110 5.63 9.54 8.08
C SER A 110 6.92 9.92 7.33
N LEU A 111 6.85 10.57 6.17
CA LEU A 111 8.03 11.08 5.47
C LEU A 111 8.61 12.29 6.20
N TYR A 112 9.94 12.41 6.24
CA TYR A 112 10.64 13.51 6.86
C TYR A 112 10.71 14.71 5.92
N VAL A 113 10.12 15.83 6.32
CA VAL A 113 10.12 17.10 5.57
C VAL A 113 11.21 18.07 6.06
N ALA A 114 11.80 17.76 7.21
CA ALA A 114 12.97 18.41 7.78
C ALA A 114 13.69 17.43 8.72
N PRO A 115 14.94 17.71 9.14
CA PRO A 115 15.64 16.88 10.12
C PRO A 115 14.77 16.64 11.37
N ASN A 116 14.50 15.36 11.67
CA ASN A 116 13.66 14.92 12.79
C ASN A 116 12.20 15.43 12.78
N MET A 117 11.70 15.93 11.64
CA MET A 117 10.33 16.41 11.49
C MET A 117 9.60 15.61 10.41
N GLN A 118 8.62 14.79 10.81
CA GLN A 118 7.75 14.11 9.85
C GLN A 118 6.61 15.03 9.40
N LEU A 119 6.11 14.83 8.17
CA LEU A 119 5.03 15.63 7.58
C LEU A 119 3.82 15.72 8.52
N ILE A 120 3.45 14.60 9.14
CA ILE A 120 2.31 14.53 10.05
C ILE A 120 2.46 15.45 11.26
N ASP A 121 3.68 15.75 11.71
CA ASP A 121 3.95 16.56 12.91
C ASP A 121 4.07 18.06 12.60
N THR A 122 3.90 18.46 11.34
CA THR A 122 3.90 19.87 10.94
C THR A 122 2.65 20.60 11.46
N PRO A 123 2.74 21.91 11.80
CA PRO A 123 1.59 22.68 12.32
C PRO A 123 0.40 22.77 11.37
N HIS A 124 0.63 22.61 10.06
CA HIS A 124 -0.38 22.76 9.01
C HIS A 124 -0.88 21.42 8.47
N PHE A 125 -0.52 20.29 9.10
CA PHE A 125 -1.03 18.99 8.66
C PHE A 125 -2.57 18.96 8.76
N PRO A 126 -3.29 18.56 7.69
CA PRO A 126 -4.75 18.63 7.71
C PRO A 126 -5.35 17.68 8.76
N ALA A 127 -6.17 18.22 9.67
CA ALA A 127 -6.73 17.47 10.79
C ALA A 127 -7.57 16.26 10.34
N SER A 128 -8.27 16.36 9.21
CA SER A 128 -9.08 15.29 8.63
C SER A 128 -8.28 14.03 8.25
N PHE A 129 -6.98 14.17 7.97
CA PHE A 129 -6.13 13.04 7.63
C PHE A 129 -5.31 12.52 8.82
N LYS A 130 -5.26 13.25 9.93
CA LYS A 130 -4.33 12.98 11.05
C LYS A 130 -4.52 11.58 11.61
N ALA A 131 -5.75 11.13 11.86
CA ALA A 131 -6.02 9.81 12.42
C ALA A 131 -5.52 8.67 11.50
N GLY A 132 -5.87 8.69 10.22
CA GLY A 132 -5.41 7.67 9.27
C GLY A 132 -3.90 7.72 9.01
N ALA A 133 -3.32 8.92 8.94
CA ALA A 133 -1.88 9.09 8.78
C ALA A 133 -1.10 8.61 10.01
N SER A 134 -1.63 8.82 11.23
CA SER A 134 -1.03 8.30 12.47
C SER A 134 -1.00 6.78 12.45
N ALA A 135 -2.11 6.12 12.08
CA ALA A 135 -2.13 4.66 12.01
C ALA A 135 -1.11 4.10 11.01
N ALA A 136 -0.96 4.71 9.83
CA ALA A 136 0.06 4.32 8.86
C ALA A 136 1.49 4.53 9.38
N ARG A 137 1.75 5.63 10.09
CA ARG A 137 3.04 5.90 10.75
C ARG A 137 3.33 4.86 11.83
N ASP A 138 2.37 4.59 12.69
CA ASP A 138 2.54 3.74 13.85
C ASP A 138 2.68 2.27 13.42
N TYR A 139 1.95 1.85 12.39
CA TYR A 139 2.18 0.56 11.76
C TYR A 139 3.57 0.46 11.11
N LEU A 140 4.08 1.51 10.44
CA LEU A 140 5.48 1.50 9.95
C LEU A 140 6.48 1.28 11.10
N ASN A 141 6.23 1.86 12.28
CA ASN A 141 7.09 1.66 13.45
C ASN A 141 7.01 0.22 14.02
N ILE A 142 5.85 -0.45 13.89
CA ILE A 142 5.69 -1.87 14.18
C ILE A 142 6.47 -2.70 13.14
N LEU A 143 6.24 -2.43 11.87
CA LEU A 143 6.83 -3.14 10.74
C LEU A 143 8.37 -3.05 10.73
N LYS A 144 8.95 -1.92 11.15
CA LYS A 144 10.41 -1.75 11.33
C LYS A 144 11.03 -2.75 12.31
N LYS A 145 10.25 -3.36 13.20
CA LYS A 145 10.70 -4.38 14.15
C LYS A 145 10.55 -5.81 13.59
N GLU A 146 9.79 -5.99 12.51
CA GLU A 146 9.55 -7.30 11.89
C GLU A 146 10.80 -7.82 11.17
N GLN A 147 11.18 -9.07 11.46
CA GLN A 147 12.40 -9.71 10.95
C GLN A 147 12.10 -10.92 10.05
N ASP A 148 10.93 -11.56 10.20
CA ASP A 148 10.59 -12.79 9.50
C ASP A 148 10.11 -12.53 8.06
N LEU A 149 9.47 -11.37 7.84
CA LEU A 149 8.98 -10.95 6.53
C LEU A 149 10.03 -10.15 5.76
N GLU A 150 10.06 -10.38 4.45
CA GLU A 150 10.68 -9.51 3.46
C GLU A 150 9.72 -8.37 3.16
N TRP A 151 9.50 -7.48 4.13
CA TRP A 151 8.52 -6.42 3.99
C TRP A 151 9.08 -5.23 3.17
N THR A 152 8.20 -4.53 2.47
CA THR A 152 8.49 -3.19 1.91
C THR A 152 7.33 -2.28 2.24
N PHE A 153 7.63 -1.06 2.65
CA PHE A 153 6.62 -0.04 2.90
C PHE A 153 6.78 1.09 1.88
N LEU A 154 5.79 1.28 1.03
CA LEU A 154 5.83 2.35 0.03
C LEU A 154 4.96 3.52 0.49
N SER A 155 5.61 4.61 0.92
CA SER A 155 4.93 5.88 1.17
C SER A 155 4.61 6.56 -0.17
N PRO A 156 3.34 6.90 -0.47
CA PRO A 156 3.03 7.72 -1.64
C PRO A 156 3.59 9.14 -1.50
N ALA A 157 3.61 9.88 -2.61
CA ALA A 157 3.85 11.32 -2.60
C ALA A 157 2.81 12.05 -1.73
N ILE A 158 3.13 13.29 -1.31
CA ILE A 158 2.23 14.11 -0.48
C ILE A 158 0.90 14.38 -1.21
N GLU A 159 0.99 14.71 -2.49
CA GLU A 159 -0.13 14.96 -3.39
C GLU A 159 -0.40 13.71 -4.24
N MET A 160 -1.24 12.82 -3.70
CA MET A 160 -1.80 11.70 -4.44
C MET A 160 -3.29 11.56 -4.11
N HIS A 161 -4.15 11.98 -5.04
CA HIS A 161 -5.59 11.96 -4.88
C HIS A 161 -6.27 11.87 -6.26
N GLN A 162 -7.61 11.79 -6.30
CA GLN A 162 -8.38 11.69 -7.55
C GLN A 162 -8.05 12.79 -8.58
N GLY A 163 -7.60 13.96 -8.13
CA GLY A 163 -7.23 15.08 -9.01
C GLY A 163 -5.84 14.97 -9.63
N THR A 164 -5.01 14.03 -9.17
CA THR A 164 -3.71 13.69 -9.78
C THR A 164 -3.77 12.40 -10.59
N SER A 165 -4.94 11.76 -10.69
CA SER A 165 -5.18 10.56 -11.50
C SER A 165 -5.36 10.86 -12.98
N GLY A 166 -5.30 9.81 -13.80
CA GLY A 166 -5.64 9.87 -15.23
C GLY A 166 -4.43 9.97 -16.16
N GLU A 167 -3.22 10.03 -15.60
CA GLU A 167 -1.98 10.04 -16.36
C GLU A 167 -1.06 8.90 -15.88
N ARG A 168 -0.74 7.98 -16.79
CA ARG A 168 0.25 6.90 -16.59
C ARG A 168 1.52 7.27 -17.35
N ARG A 169 2.46 7.98 -16.72
CA ARG A 169 3.69 8.46 -17.38
C ARG A 169 4.72 7.35 -17.58
N GLY A 170 4.73 6.36 -16.69
CA GLY A 170 5.77 5.32 -16.69
C GLY A 170 7.14 5.80 -16.21
N THR A 171 7.24 7.04 -15.73
CA THR A 171 8.48 7.64 -15.26
C THR A 171 8.23 8.36 -13.93
N TYR A 172 9.08 8.08 -12.95
CA TYR A 172 9.05 8.66 -11.61
C TYR A 172 10.45 8.54 -11.00
N ARG A 173 10.70 9.27 -9.92
CA ARG A 173 11.92 9.18 -9.11
C ARG A 173 11.64 8.48 -7.79
N LEU A 174 12.67 7.84 -7.26
CA LEU A 174 12.63 7.14 -5.99
C LEU A 174 13.26 7.97 -4.88
N GLY A 175 12.70 7.86 -3.68
CA GLY A 175 13.29 8.34 -2.44
C GLY A 175 13.19 7.27 -1.35
N LEU A 176 13.85 7.51 -0.22
CA LEU A 176 13.75 6.64 0.96
C LEU A 176 12.82 7.30 1.99
N GLU A 177 13.41 8.05 2.92
CA GLU A 177 12.71 8.60 4.09
C GLU A 177 12.12 10.00 3.86
N ASN A 178 12.51 10.69 2.77
CA ASN A 178 12.12 12.07 2.47
C ASN A 178 11.25 12.11 1.20
N PRO A 179 10.28 13.04 1.08
CA PRO A 179 9.49 13.17 -0.14
C PRO A 179 10.34 13.49 -1.36
N VAL A 180 9.93 12.98 -2.51
CA VAL A 180 10.45 13.39 -3.81
C VAL A 180 9.67 14.62 -4.27
N TYR A 181 10.36 15.70 -4.61
CA TYR A 181 9.80 16.97 -5.08
C TYR A 181 10.19 17.26 -6.52
N ASP A 182 9.23 17.69 -7.33
CA ASP A 182 9.42 18.19 -8.70
C ASP A 182 10.08 19.59 -8.73
N GLU A 183 10.32 20.12 -9.93
CA GLU A 183 10.90 21.45 -10.14
C GLU A 183 10.04 22.61 -9.62
N ASN A 184 8.75 22.36 -9.38
CA ASN A 184 7.79 23.31 -8.81
C ASN A 184 7.65 23.14 -7.29
N ASN A 185 8.52 22.35 -6.67
CA ASN A 185 8.52 22.03 -5.23
C ASN A 185 7.22 21.34 -4.77
N ARG A 186 6.60 20.54 -5.65
CA ARG A 186 5.46 19.68 -5.34
C ARG A 186 5.92 18.24 -5.19
N SER A 187 5.44 17.57 -4.15
CA SER A 187 5.60 16.12 -4.03
C SER A 187 4.33 15.46 -4.54
N VAL A 188 4.34 15.04 -5.81
CA VAL A 188 3.16 14.60 -6.54
C VAL A 188 3.43 13.31 -7.30
N ILE A 189 2.43 12.43 -7.34
CA ILE A 189 2.40 11.22 -8.18
C ILE A 189 0.95 10.91 -8.57
N SER A 190 0.74 10.32 -9.76
CA SER A 190 -0.54 9.71 -10.09
C SER A 190 -0.69 8.34 -9.42
N VAL A 191 -1.94 7.88 -9.28
CA VAL A 191 -2.19 6.54 -8.72
C VAL A 191 -1.74 5.44 -9.69
N GLU A 192 -1.72 5.73 -10.97
CA GLU A 192 -1.24 4.86 -12.04
C GLU A 192 0.28 4.64 -11.94
N ASP A 193 1.08 5.70 -11.79
CA ASP A 193 2.53 5.56 -11.65
C ASP A 193 2.93 5.03 -10.26
N MET A 194 2.14 5.29 -9.22
CA MET A 194 2.26 4.59 -7.94
C MET A 194 2.07 3.08 -8.11
N ALA A 195 1.10 2.65 -8.92
CA ALA A 195 0.89 1.23 -9.22
C ALA A 195 2.07 0.63 -10.00
N ILE A 196 2.64 1.36 -10.96
CA ILE A 196 3.88 0.96 -11.65
C ILE A 196 5.00 0.74 -10.64
N ALA A 197 5.24 1.70 -9.74
CA ALA A 197 6.30 1.58 -8.72
C ALA A 197 6.11 0.39 -7.78
N ILE A 198 4.85 0.08 -7.41
CA ILE A 198 4.53 -1.12 -6.64
C ILE A 198 4.93 -2.36 -7.41
N VAL A 199 4.46 -2.50 -8.66
CA VAL A 199 4.68 -3.72 -9.45
C VAL A 199 6.15 -3.87 -9.87
N ASP A 200 6.86 -2.78 -10.16
CA ASP A 200 8.32 -2.77 -10.39
C ASP A 200 9.08 -3.36 -9.19
N GLU A 201 8.70 -2.98 -7.96
CA GLU A 201 9.29 -3.48 -6.72
C GLU A 201 8.89 -4.94 -6.42
N LEU A 202 7.77 -5.43 -6.94
CA LEU A 202 7.42 -6.85 -6.88
C LEU A 202 8.30 -7.67 -7.84
N GLU A 203 8.44 -7.22 -9.08
CA GLU A 203 9.18 -7.93 -10.13
C GLU A 203 10.70 -7.88 -9.91
N ASN A 204 11.21 -6.76 -9.43
CA ASN A 204 12.64 -6.54 -9.22
C ASN A 204 12.89 -5.93 -7.82
N PRO A 205 12.75 -6.71 -6.73
CA PRO A 205 12.83 -6.17 -5.37
C PRO A 205 14.15 -5.43 -5.10
N LYS A 206 14.06 -4.18 -4.66
CA LYS A 206 15.22 -3.35 -4.26
C LYS A 206 15.15 -2.90 -2.79
N HIS A 207 13.99 -2.99 -2.14
CA HIS A 207 13.73 -2.37 -0.84
C HIS A 207 13.24 -3.37 0.21
N ILE A 208 14.02 -4.44 0.45
CA ILE A 208 13.68 -5.46 1.45
C ILE A 208 13.94 -4.94 2.88
N ARG A 209 12.92 -5.05 3.74
CA ARG A 209 12.86 -4.49 5.10
C ARG A 209 13.16 -2.99 5.14
N LEU A 210 12.69 -2.28 4.13
CA LEU A 210 12.90 -0.85 3.94
C LEU A 210 11.60 -0.15 3.58
N ARG A 211 11.54 1.13 3.97
CA ARG A 211 10.57 2.07 3.43
C ARG A 211 11.20 2.81 2.25
N PHE A 212 10.40 3.02 1.21
CA PHE A 212 10.75 3.92 0.10
C PHE A 212 9.55 4.79 -0.28
N THR A 213 9.75 5.76 -1.16
CA THR A 213 8.74 6.67 -1.68
C THR A 213 8.97 7.00 -3.14
N VAL A 214 7.97 7.58 -3.79
CA VAL A 214 7.99 7.97 -5.20
C VAL A 214 7.41 9.37 -5.39
N GLY A 215 7.83 10.02 -6.47
CA GLY A 215 7.26 11.27 -6.97
C GLY A 215 7.79 11.57 -8.38
N TYR A 216 7.16 12.50 -9.09
CA TYR A 216 7.69 13.02 -10.37
C TYR A 216 8.96 13.81 -10.13
#